data_AF-A0A8C5VPH7-F1
#
_entry.id   AF-A0A8C5VPH7-F1
#
_cell.length_a   1.000
_cell.length_b   1.000
_cell.length_c   1.000
_cell.angle_alpha   90.00
_cell.angle_beta   90.00
_cell.angle_gamma   90.00
#
_symmetry.space_group_name_H-M   'P 1'
#
loop_
_entity.id
_entity.type
_entity.pdbx_description
1 polymer ?
#
loop_
_entity_poly.entity_id
_entity_poly.type
_entity_poly.pdbx_seq_one_letter_code
_entity_poly.pdbx_strand_id
1 'polypeptide(L)'
;MLLAICFLFQKCGSEKSASFFSKVTYSWFSSLITLGYKKPLEREDLFEINDSDSSYVVYPIFEKQWRKEVLRNQERQKVKASFCKEACTRKPSLLYALWNTFKSALIQVALFRVFADILFFTSPLIMKQMIIFCEHSSDFGWIGYGYAVALFVVVFLQTLILQQYQRFNTLTSAKIKTAVIGLIYKKSLLLSNVSRKKFSTAAHGLHSKPQSPMVRPFSNSDGHISPLARAGFSSISRGGCPCVRYTNKCISCN
;
A
#
# COMPACT_ATOMS: atom_id res chain seq x y z
N MET A 1 12.26 -20.44 36.69
CA MET A 1 12.47 -18.97 36.77
C MET A 1 13.13 -18.38 35.53
N LEU A 2 14.25 -18.92 35.05
CA LEU A 2 14.94 -18.43 33.83
C LEU A 2 14.07 -18.46 32.55
N LEU A 3 13.20 -19.46 32.38
CA LEU A 3 12.25 -19.51 31.26
C LEU A 3 11.15 -18.45 31.36
N ALA A 4 10.71 -18.06 32.57
CA ALA A 4 9.72 -17.01 32.78
C ALA A 4 10.32 -15.61 32.55
N ILE A 5 11.60 -15.41 32.92
CA ILE A 5 12.34 -14.17 32.64
C ILE A 5 12.61 -14.05 31.13
N CYS A 6 12.88 -15.17 30.43
CA CYS A 6 13.02 -15.21 28.98
C CYS A 6 11.68 -14.91 28.25
N PHE A 7 10.56 -15.44 28.77
CA PHE A 7 9.21 -15.13 28.27
C PHE A 7 8.78 -13.68 28.52
N LEU A 8 9.19 -13.11 29.67
CA LEU A 8 8.95 -11.70 29.99
C LEU A 8 9.83 -10.76 29.14
N PHE A 9 11.03 -11.19 28.74
CA PHE A 9 11.88 -10.43 27.83
C PHE A 9 11.36 -10.45 26.38
N GLN A 10 10.74 -11.56 25.94
CA GLN A 10 10.16 -11.72 24.60
C GLN A 10 9.02 -10.72 24.31
N LYS A 11 8.32 -10.25 25.35
CA LYS A 11 7.23 -9.28 25.22
C LYS A 11 7.71 -7.81 25.14
N CYS A 12 9.00 -7.56 25.38
CA CYS A 12 9.58 -6.23 25.40
C CYS A 12 10.37 -5.97 24.10
N GLY A 13 9.65 -5.74 23.01
CA GLY A 13 10.25 -5.45 21.72
C GLY A 13 9.39 -4.55 20.84
N SER A 14 8.57 -3.69 21.45
CA SER A 14 7.83 -2.71 20.64
C SER A 14 8.83 -1.72 20.03
N GLU A 15 8.72 -1.48 18.73
CA GLU A 15 9.43 -0.39 18.04
C GLU A 15 9.29 0.94 18.80
N LYS A 16 8.15 1.14 19.48
CA LYS A 16 7.86 2.32 20.30
C LYS A 16 8.84 2.50 21.47
N SER A 17 9.22 1.43 22.17
CA SER A 17 10.05 1.47 23.39
C SER A 17 11.56 1.43 23.11
N ALA A 18 11.99 1.20 21.87
CA ALA A 18 13.40 1.10 21.51
C ALA A 18 14.09 2.49 21.49
N SER A 19 15.31 2.56 22.04
CA SER A 19 16.20 3.73 21.91
C SER A 19 16.50 4.04 20.44
N PHE A 20 16.85 5.28 20.13
CA PHE A 20 17.10 5.72 18.75
C PHE A 20 18.12 4.83 18.01
N PHE A 21 19.24 4.48 18.64
CA PHE A 21 20.23 3.58 18.07
C PHE A 21 19.68 2.18 17.82
N SER A 22 18.86 1.63 18.73
CA SER A 22 18.23 0.31 18.56
C SER A 22 17.20 0.30 17.43
N LYS A 23 16.51 1.43 17.18
CA LYS A 23 15.65 1.62 16.01
C LYS A 23 16.48 1.63 14.72
N VAL A 24 17.63 2.30 14.73
CA VAL A 24 18.52 2.38 13.56
C VAL A 24 19.17 1.04 13.24
N THR A 25 19.63 0.29 14.24
CA THR A 25 20.30 -1.01 14.07
C THR A 25 19.33 -2.19 13.99
N TYR A 26 18.01 -1.95 14.03
CA TYR A 26 16.97 -2.99 14.06
C TYR A 26 17.19 -4.06 15.14
N SER A 27 17.86 -3.70 16.23
CA SER A 27 18.20 -4.66 17.28
C SER A 27 16.93 -5.30 17.89
N TRP A 28 15.81 -4.56 17.92
CA TRP A 28 14.51 -5.06 18.34
C TRP A 28 13.98 -6.23 17.48
N PHE A 29 14.38 -6.32 16.21
CA PHE A 29 13.96 -7.39 15.30
C PHE A 29 14.81 -8.67 15.46
N SER A 30 16.02 -8.57 16.01
CA SER A 30 16.93 -9.70 16.21
C SER A 30 16.34 -10.81 17.09
N SER A 31 15.52 -10.45 18.07
CA SER A 31 14.79 -11.41 18.91
C SER A 31 13.82 -12.27 18.09
N LEU A 32 13.15 -11.66 17.10
CA LEU A 32 12.22 -12.38 16.21
C LEU A 32 12.96 -13.31 15.25
N ILE A 33 14.10 -12.88 14.70
CA ILE A 33 14.95 -13.73 13.85
C ILE A 33 15.41 -14.97 14.62
N THR A 34 15.87 -14.77 15.86
CA THR A 34 16.34 -15.89 16.71
C THR A 34 15.21 -16.85 17.05
N LEU A 35 13.99 -16.33 17.26
CA LEU A 35 12.81 -17.16 17.46
C LEU A 35 12.48 -18.00 16.22
N GLY A 36 12.51 -17.38 15.04
CA GLY A 36 12.28 -18.04 13.75
C GLY A 36 13.30 -19.12 13.40
N TYR A 37 14.53 -18.99 13.91
CA TYR A 37 15.54 -20.03 13.78
C TYR A 37 15.22 -21.27 14.64
N LYS A 38 14.60 -21.07 15.80
CA LYS A 38 14.30 -22.14 16.77
C LYS A 38 12.96 -22.84 16.51
N LYS A 39 11.96 -22.09 16.03
CA LYS A 39 10.61 -22.61 15.77
C LYS A 39 10.00 -21.94 14.53
N PRO A 40 9.12 -22.64 13.79
CA PRO A 40 8.31 -21.99 12.75
C PRO A 40 7.47 -20.87 13.40
N LEU A 41 7.47 -19.68 12.78
CA LEU A 41 6.76 -18.54 13.33
C LEU A 41 5.25 -18.71 13.16
N GLU A 42 4.51 -18.57 14.25
CA GLU A 42 3.06 -18.50 14.26
C GLU A 42 2.59 -17.04 14.37
N ARG A 43 1.30 -16.79 14.10
CA ARG A 43 0.76 -15.41 14.07
C ARG A 43 0.82 -14.72 15.43
N GLU A 44 0.73 -15.48 16.52
CA GLU A 44 0.78 -14.96 17.89
C GLU A 44 2.18 -14.47 18.30
N ASP A 45 3.23 -14.95 17.63
CA ASP A 45 4.61 -14.54 17.89
C ASP A 45 5.01 -13.26 17.13
N LEU A 46 4.19 -12.83 16.17
CA LEU A 46 4.46 -11.65 15.35
C LEU A 46 4.08 -10.38 16.09
N PHE A 47 4.89 -9.33 15.92
CA PHE A 47 4.58 -8.02 16.47
C PHE A 47 3.32 -7.44 15.85
N GLU A 48 2.47 -6.87 16.70
CA GLU A 48 1.33 -6.08 16.24
C GLU A 48 1.81 -4.82 15.50
N ILE A 49 1.10 -4.47 14.43
CA ILE A 49 1.37 -3.27 13.64
C ILE A 49 1.13 -2.03 14.52
N ASN A 50 2.00 -1.04 14.40
CA ASN A 50 1.84 0.24 15.08
C ASN A 50 0.48 0.89 14.76
N ASP A 51 -0.22 1.39 15.78
CA ASP A 51 -1.56 2.00 15.63
C ASP A 51 -1.58 3.15 14.60
N SER A 52 -0.49 3.93 14.51
CA SER A 52 -0.36 5.04 13.56
C SER A 52 -0.26 4.59 12.10
N ASP A 53 0.10 3.34 11.86
CA ASP A 53 0.21 2.70 10.55
C ASP A 53 -0.96 1.75 10.27
N SER A 54 -1.87 1.61 11.23
CA SER A 54 -3.08 0.81 11.10
C SER A 54 -4.02 1.39 10.04
N SER A 55 -4.65 0.50 9.27
CA SER A 55 -5.61 0.88 8.23
C SER A 55 -6.79 1.68 8.80
N TYR A 56 -7.19 1.42 10.04
CA TYR A 56 -8.26 2.14 10.74
C TYR A 56 -7.97 3.63 10.92
N VAL A 57 -6.69 4.03 11.02
CA VAL A 57 -6.28 5.43 11.18
C VAL A 57 -6.01 6.08 9.83
N VAL A 58 -5.31 5.39 8.93
CA VAL A 58 -4.90 5.93 7.63
C VAL A 58 -6.09 6.09 6.67
N TYR A 59 -7.00 5.13 6.66
CA TYR A 59 -8.16 5.13 5.77
C TYR A 59 -9.13 6.31 5.94
N PRO A 60 -9.60 6.68 7.15
CA PRO A 60 -10.55 7.78 7.31
C PRO A 60 -9.95 9.15 6.93
N ILE A 61 -8.65 9.34 7.14
CA ILE A 61 -7.94 10.56 6.72
C ILE A 61 -7.99 10.68 5.19
N PHE A 62 -7.65 9.59 4.50
CA PHE A 62 -7.74 9.50 3.04
C PHE A 62 -9.18 9.67 2.55
N GLU A 63 -10.17 9.01 3.19
CA GLU A 63 -11.57 9.10 2.79
C GLU A 63 -12.11 10.55 2.91
N LYS A 64 -11.73 11.28 3.96
CA LYS A 64 -12.10 12.69 4.12
C LYS A 64 -11.59 13.55 2.95
N GLN A 65 -10.36 13.32 2.51
CA GLN A 65 -9.78 14.05 1.38
C GLN A 65 -10.40 13.61 0.05
N TRP A 66 -10.66 12.31 -0.13
CA TRP A 66 -11.36 11.79 -1.31
C TRP A 66 -12.77 12.38 -1.45
N ARG A 67 -13.53 12.49 -0.37
CA ARG A 67 -14.87 13.12 -0.40
C ARG A 67 -14.80 14.60 -0.78
N LYS A 68 -13.83 15.34 -0.25
CA LYS A 68 -13.59 16.74 -0.64
C LYS A 68 -13.28 16.86 -2.13
N GLU A 69 -12.48 15.96 -2.67
CA GLU A 69 -12.14 15.95 -4.10
C GLU A 69 -13.35 15.64 -4.99
N VAL A 70 -14.19 14.69 -4.58
CA VAL A 70 -15.41 14.32 -5.30
C VAL A 70 -16.41 15.48 -5.31
N LEU A 71 -16.63 16.13 -4.16
CA LEU A 71 -17.53 17.30 -4.05
C LEU A 71 -17.05 18.45 -4.94
N ARG A 72 -15.75 18.76 -4.88
CA ARG A 72 -15.16 19.82 -5.70
C ARG A 72 -15.25 19.54 -7.20
N ASN A 73 -15.11 18.28 -7.62
CA ASN A 73 -15.31 17.90 -9.02
C ASN A 73 -16.77 18.00 -9.45
N GLN A 74 -17.73 17.63 -8.59
CA GLN A 74 -19.15 17.77 -8.88
C GLN A 74 -19.55 19.24 -9.07
N GLU A 75 -19.05 20.13 -8.22
CA GLU A 75 -19.30 21.56 -8.32
C GLU A 75 -18.68 22.17 -9.59
N ARG A 76 -17.43 21.81 -9.90
CA ARG A 76 -16.77 22.20 -11.16
C ARG A 76 -17.50 21.66 -12.40
N GLN A 77 -18.12 20.49 -12.33
CA GLN A 77 -18.93 19.94 -13.42
C GLN A 77 -20.24 20.71 -13.58
N LYS A 78 -20.93 21.08 -12.49
CA LYS A 78 -22.16 21.89 -12.54
C LYS A 78 -21.92 23.26 -13.19
N VAL A 79 -20.85 23.95 -12.79
CA VAL A 79 -20.49 25.27 -13.34
C VAL A 79 -20.06 25.18 -14.81
N LYS A 80 -19.38 24.10 -15.22
CA LYS A 80 -19.00 23.90 -16.62
C LYS A 80 -20.17 23.48 -17.52
N ALA A 81 -21.11 22.70 -17.01
CA ALA A 81 -22.33 22.34 -17.75
C ALA A 81 -23.21 23.57 -18.06
N SER A 82 -23.17 24.62 -17.23
CA SER A 82 -23.85 25.88 -17.50
C SER A 82 -23.13 26.80 -18.51
N PHE A 83 -21.83 26.60 -18.76
CA PHE A 83 -21.02 27.47 -19.64
C PHE A 83 -20.62 26.83 -20.98
N CYS A 84 -20.52 25.49 -21.08
CA CYS A 84 -20.22 24.78 -22.33
C CYS A 84 -21.08 23.51 -22.46
N LYS A 85 -21.86 23.42 -23.54
CA LYS A 85 -22.77 22.30 -23.84
C LYS A 85 -22.02 20.99 -24.21
N GLU A 86 -20.73 21.07 -24.50
CA GLU A 86 -19.81 19.94 -24.71
C GLU A 86 -18.71 19.92 -23.63
N ALA A 87 -19.07 19.51 -22.41
CA ALA A 87 -18.09 19.37 -21.34
C ALA A 87 -17.68 17.90 -21.18
N CYS A 88 -16.42 17.59 -21.54
CA CYS A 88 -15.76 16.34 -21.18
C CYS A 88 -16.02 16.01 -19.70
N THR A 89 -16.68 14.87 -19.44
CA THR A 89 -16.94 14.36 -18.09
C THR A 89 -15.63 14.00 -17.42
N ARG A 90 -14.95 14.98 -16.81
CA ARG A 90 -13.66 14.75 -16.15
C ARG A 90 -13.92 13.96 -14.87
N LYS A 91 -13.61 12.67 -14.91
CA LYS A 91 -13.69 11.76 -13.77
C LYS A 91 -12.81 12.32 -12.63
N PRO A 92 -13.22 12.21 -11.36
CA PRO A 92 -12.41 12.66 -10.24
C PRO A 92 -11.07 11.89 -10.23
N SER A 93 -9.95 12.61 -10.13
CA SER A 93 -8.62 12.02 -10.15
C SER A 93 -8.25 11.46 -8.78
N LEU A 94 -8.28 10.13 -8.66
CA LEU A 94 -7.88 9.41 -7.44
C LEU A 94 -6.43 9.70 -7.04
N LEU A 95 -5.53 9.78 -8.02
CA LEU A 95 -4.12 10.12 -7.79
C LEU A 95 -3.94 11.49 -7.13
N TYR A 96 -4.78 12.48 -7.47
CA TYR A 96 -4.69 13.81 -6.88
C TYR A 96 -5.10 13.80 -5.40
N ALA A 97 -6.20 13.11 -5.07
CA ALA A 97 -6.64 12.97 -3.67
C ALA A 97 -5.61 12.20 -2.82
N LEU A 98 -5.01 11.16 -3.40
CA LEU A 98 -3.94 10.37 -2.78
C LEU A 98 -2.71 11.24 -2.52
N TRP A 99 -2.27 11.97 -3.54
CA TRP A 99 -1.13 12.90 -3.43
C TRP A 99 -1.37 13.95 -2.35
N ASN A 100 -2.53 14.61 -2.33
CA ASN A 100 -2.81 15.63 -1.31
C ASN A 100 -2.87 15.07 0.13
N THR A 101 -3.21 13.78 0.28
CA THR A 101 -3.24 13.10 1.58
C THR A 101 -1.83 12.74 2.06
N PHE A 102 -0.99 12.19 1.18
CA PHE A 102 0.33 11.66 1.54
C PHE A 102 1.50 12.60 1.21
N LYS A 103 1.24 13.80 0.66
CA LYS A 103 2.29 14.75 0.23
C LYS A 103 3.33 15.02 1.30
N SER A 104 2.93 15.18 2.57
CA SER A 104 3.87 15.49 3.66
C SER A 104 4.87 14.34 3.88
N ALA A 105 4.38 13.10 3.87
CA ALA A 105 5.24 11.92 3.97
C ALA A 105 6.13 11.74 2.73
N LEU A 106 5.58 11.98 1.52
CA LEU A 106 6.34 11.87 0.27
C LEU A 106 7.44 12.93 0.16
N ILE A 107 7.16 14.17 0.57
CA ILE A 107 8.15 15.26 0.59
C ILE A 107 9.28 14.92 1.55
N GLN A 108 8.96 14.40 2.74
CA GLN A 108 9.98 13.97 3.70
C GLN A 108 10.89 12.89 3.08
N VAL A 109 10.32 11.86 2.46
CA VAL A 109 11.09 10.79 1.80
C VAL A 109 11.95 11.34 0.66
N ALA A 110 11.41 12.26 -0.15
CA ALA A 110 12.14 12.88 -1.25
C ALA A 110 13.32 13.74 -0.77
N LEU A 111 13.15 14.54 0.29
CA LEU A 111 14.23 15.35 0.86
C LEU A 111 15.36 14.48 1.41
N PHE A 112 15.03 13.42 2.16
CA PHE A 112 16.02 12.48 2.66
C PHE A 112 16.76 11.76 1.53
N ARG A 113 16.08 11.50 0.40
CA ARG A 113 16.71 10.90 -0.78
C ARG A 113 17.74 11.82 -1.40
N VAL A 114 17.40 13.08 -1.61
CA VAL A 114 18.34 14.08 -2.15
C VAL A 114 19.57 14.21 -1.27
N PHE A 115 19.38 14.24 0.05
CA PHE A 115 20.51 14.28 0.99
C PHE A 115 21.40 13.04 0.91
N ALA A 116 20.81 11.85 0.78
CA ALA A 116 21.55 10.60 0.58
C ALA A 116 22.35 10.59 -0.72
N ASP A 117 21.76 11.12 -1.80
CA ASP A 117 22.40 11.20 -3.12
C ASP A 117 23.59 12.19 -3.07
N ILE A 118 23.47 13.33 -2.38
CA ILE A 118 24.59 14.26 -2.17
C ILE A 118 25.75 13.55 -1.45
N LEU A 119 25.48 12.81 -0.37
CA LEU A 119 26.51 12.05 0.33
C LEU A 119 27.13 10.95 -0.55
N PHE A 120 26.33 10.32 -1.41
CA PHE A 120 26.82 9.35 -2.39
C PHE A 120 27.83 9.97 -3.36
N PHE A 121 27.58 11.18 -3.85
CA PHE A 121 28.53 11.90 -4.70
C PHE A 121 29.78 12.36 -3.95
N THR A 122 29.66 12.72 -2.66
CA THR A 122 30.80 13.14 -1.84
C THR A 122 31.86 12.05 -1.65
N SER A 123 31.46 10.78 -1.61
CA SER A 123 32.38 9.65 -1.42
C SER A 123 33.50 9.57 -2.49
N PRO A 124 33.21 9.50 -3.81
CA PRO A 124 34.23 9.51 -4.85
C PRO A 124 34.99 10.85 -4.97
N LEU A 125 34.38 11.97 -4.57
CA LEU A 125 35.07 13.27 -4.50
C LEU A 125 36.21 13.24 -3.49
N ILE A 126 35.99 12.69 -2.29
CA ILE A 126 37.05 12.56 -1.28
C ILE A 126 38.13 11.57 -1.76
N MET A 127 37.73 10.44 -2.37
CA MET A 127 38.68 9.49 -2.96
C MET A 127 39.60 10.16 -4.00
N LYS A 128 39.04 11.01 -4.88
CA LYS A 128 39.82 11.75 -5.87
C LYS A 128 40.86 12.67 -5.22
N GLN A 129 40.47 13.42 -4.18
CA GLN A 129 41.39 14.32 -3.48
C GLN A 129 42.49 13.55 -2.75
N MET A 130 42.18 12.38 -2.21
CA MET A 130 43.17 11.49 -1.61
C MET A 130 44.20 11.02 -2.64
N ILE A 131 43.78 10.61 -3.84
CA ILE A 131 44.70 10.18 -4.90
C ILE A 131 45.65 11.32 -5.31
N ILE A 132 45.12 12.53 -5.51
CA ILE A 132 45.94 13.70 -5.88
C ILE A 132 46.94 14.05 -4.76
N PHE A 133 46.54 13.90 -3.50
CA PHE A 133 47.42 14.10 -2.34
C PHE A 133 48.56 13.07 -2.29
N CYS A 134 48.27 11.80 -2.60
CA CYS A 134 49.30 10.76 -2.68
C CYS A 134 50.32 10.99 -3.81
N GLU A 135 49.93 11.64 -4.90
CA GLU A 135 50.81 11.89 -6.05
C GLU A 135 51.76 13.08 -5.81
N HIS A 136 51.33 14.10 -5.06
CA HIS A 136 52.11 15.33 -4.87
C HIS A 136 52.96 15.35 -3.58
N SER A 137 52.62 14.53 -2.58
CA SER A 137 53.29 14.50 -1.28
C SER A 137 53.70 13.08 -0.90
N SER A 138 55.01 12.84 -0.78
CA SER A 138 55.59 11.57 -0.30
C SER A 138 55.51 11.40 1.23
N ASP A 139 55.29 12.50 1.95
CA ASP A 139 55.14 12.49 3.41
C ASP A 139 53.66 12.37 3.81
N PHE A 140 53.27 11.15 4.18
CA PHE A 140 51.96 10.82 4.74
C PHE A 140 51.87 11.30 6.19
N GLY A 141 51.71 12.61 6.39
CA GLY A 141 51.42 13.19 7.70
C GLY A 141 50.00 12.85 8.19
N TRP A 142 49.57 13.53 9.27
CA TRP A 142 48.22 13.43 9.84
C TRP A 142 47.07 13.73 8.85
N ILE A 143 47.37 14.46 7.77
CA ILE A 143 46.40 14.85 6.73
C ILE A 143 45.86 13.61 5.98
N GLY A 144 46.71 12.61 5.69
CA GLY A 144 46.29 11.38 5.02
C GLY A 144 45.31 10.56 5.88
N TYR A 145 45.61 10.42 7.17
CA TYR A 145 44.70 9.79 8.13
C TYR A 145 43.37 10.55 8.25
N GLY A 146 43.38 11.88 8.16
CA GLY A 146 42.19 12.71 8.11
C GLY A 146 41.24 12.34 6.96
N TYR A 147 41.77 12.16 5.74
CA TYR A 147 40.97 11.72 4.59
C TYR A 147 40.43 10.30 4.75
N ALA A 148 41.22 9.36 5.30
CA ALA A 148 40.77 7.99 5.55
C ALA A 148 39.61 7.93 6.56
N VAL A 149 39.72 8.66 7.68
CA VAL A 149 38.66 8.76 8.69
C VAL A 149 37.43 9.48 8.11
N ALA A 150 37.62 10.54 7.32
CA ALA A 150 36.51 11.24 6.66
C ALA A 150 35.75 10.32 5.69
N LEU A 151 36.45 9.51 4.89
CA LEU A 151 35.84 8.51 4.02
C LEU A 151 35.01 7.50 4.81
N PHE A 152 35.58 6.95 5.89
CA PHE A 152 34.87 6.01 6.75
C PHE A 152 33.57 6.62 7.30
N VAL A 153 33.63 7.85 7.83
CA VAL A 153 32.46 8.55 8.38
C VAL A 153 31.41 8.81 7.28
N VAL A 154 31.82 9.27 6.11
CA VAL A 154 30.89 9.55 5.00
C VAL A 154 30.19 8.27 4.52
N VAL A 155 30.93 7.18 4.28
CA VAL A 155 30.36 5.91 3.82
C VAL A 155 29.46 5.29 4.90
N PHE A 156 29.84 5.39 6.17
CA PHE A 156 29.02 4.91 7.28
C PHE A 156 27.69 5.69 7.37
N LEU A 157 27.74 7.02 7.35
CA LEU A 157 26.55 7.87 7.38
C LEU A 157 25.66 7.65 6.15
N GLN A 158 26.26 7.56 4.96
CA GLN A 158 25.57 7.23 3.71
C GLN A 158 24.78 5.92 3.84
N THR A 159 25.42 4.87 4.35
CA THR A 159 24.79 3.56 4.56
C THR A 159 23.60 3.66 5.51
N LEU A 160 23.78 4.35 6.64
CA LEU A 160 22.71 4.54 7.63
C LEU A 160 21.52 5.30 7.02
N ILE A 161 21.77 6.39 6.30
CA ILE A 161 20.71 7.20 5.69
C ILE A 161 19.97 6.41 4.61
N LEU A 162 20.68 5.63 3.78
CA LEU A 162 20.07 4.78 2.77
C LEU A 162 19.13 3.74 3.40
N GLN A 163 19.55 3.13 4.51
CA GLN A 163 18.75 2.16 5.24
C GLN A 163 17.49 2.80 5.86
N GLN A 164 17.62 4.00 6.42
CA GLN A 164 16.47 4.76 6.92
C GLN A 164 15.51 5.13 5.79
N TYR A 165 16.04 5.63 4.67
CA TYR A 165 15.25 5.94 3.48
C TYR A 165 14.45 4.72 3.00
N GLN A 166 15.09 3.55 2.89
CA GLN A 166 14.43 2.34 2.42
C GLN A 166 13.28 1.92 3.34
N ARG A 167 13.45 2.06 4.65
CA ARG A 167 12.38 1.81 5.63
C ARG A 167 11.22 2.78 5.48
N PHE A 168 11.50 4.09 5.48
CA PHE A 168 10.45 5.10 5.32
C PHE A 168 9.70 4.95 4.00
N ASN A 169 10.40 4.64 2.90
CA ASN A 169 9.80 4.38 1.59
C ASN A 169 8.87 3.16 1.62
N THR A 170 9.32 2.05 2.21
CA THR A 170 8.53 0.82 2.30
C THR A 170 7.27 1.02 3.15
N LEU A 171 7.40 1.69 4.30
CA LEU A 171 6.26 2.05 5.15
C LEU A 171 5.26 2.95 4.42
N THR A 172 5.73 4.00 3.75
CA THR A 172 4.88 4.92 3.00
C THR A 172 4.15 4.20 1.87
N SER A 173 4.85 3.33 1.13
CA SER A 173 4.26 2.50 0.08
C SER A 173 3.17 1.57 0.63
N ALA A 174 3.40 0.93 1.77
CA ALA A 174 2.41 0.09 2.44
C ALA A 174 1.15 0.88 2.82
N LYS A 175 1.31 2.07 3.41
CA LYS A 175 0.17 2.96 3.78
C LYS A 175 -0.66 3.39 2.58
N ILE A 176 0.01 3.69 1.45
CA ILE A 176 -0.67 4.03 0.21
C ILE A 176 -1.45 2.82 -0.34
N LYS A 177 -0.82 1.64 -0.40
CA LYS A 177 -1.45 0.40 -0.88
C LYS A 177 -2.67 0.04 -0.04
N THR A 178 -2.57 0.07 1.29
CA THR A 178 -3.70 -0.26 2.18
C THR A 178 -4.85 0.73 2.05
N ALA A 179 -4.58 2.03 1.91
CA ALA A 179 -5.61 3.04 1.67
C ALA A 179 -6.37 2.81 0.34
N VAL A 180 -5.65 2.50 -0.74
CA VAL A 180 -6.26 2.22 -2.06
C VAL A 180 -7.09 0.94 -2.01
N ILE A 181 -6.57 -0.14 -1.42
CA ILE A 181 -7.31 -1.41 -1.27
C ILE A 181 -8.59 -1.20 -0.45
N GLY A 182 -8.52 -0.47 0.66
CA GLY A 182 -9.69 -0.15 1.49
C GLY A 182 -10.76 0.65 0.72
N LEU A 183 -10.33 1.55 -0.18
CA LEU A 183 -11.27 2.30 -1.02
C LEU A 183 -11.95 1.42 -2.05
N ILE A 184 -11.18 0.58 -2.75
CA ILE A 184 -11.70 -0.36 -3.74
C ILE A 184 -12.70 -1.30 -3.07
N TYR A 185 -12.36 -1.85 -1.90
CA TYR A 185 -13.23 -2.73 -1.13
C TYR A 185 -14.54 -2.05 -0.72
N LYS A 186 -14.50 -0.81 -0.21
CA LYS A 186 -15.73 -0.07 0.13
C LYS A 186 -16.59 0.20 -1.10
N LYS A 187 -15.97 0.55 -2.24
CA LYS A 187 -16.69 0.82 -3.48
C LYS A 187 -17.33 -0.43 -4.08
N SER A 188 -16.64 -1.57 -4.03
CA SER A 188 -17.19 -2.85 -4.51
C SER A 188 -18.39 -3.28 -3.65
N LEU A 189 -18.27 -3.24 -2.32
CA LEU A 189 -19.36 -3.58 -1.41
C LEU A 189 -20.59 -2.68 -1.58
N LEU A 190 -20.39 -1.36 -1.75
CA LEU A 190 -21.49 -0.43 -1.97
C LEU A 190 -22.18 -0.65 -3.31
N LEU A 191 -21.43 -0.94 -4.39
CA LEU A 191 -22.01 -1.23 -5.69
C LEU A 191 -22.85 -2.50 -5.67
N SER A 192 -22.37 -3.57 -5.02
CA SER A 192 -23.12 -4.81 -4.85
C SER A 192 -24.42 -4.59 -4.07
N ASN A 193 -24.39 -3.75 -3.03
CA ASN A 193 -25.59 -3.40 -2.27
C ASN A 193 -26.59 -2.57 -3.07
N VAL A 194 -26.12 -1.58 -3.85
CA VAL A 194 -26.98 -0.76 -4.71
C VAL A 194 -27.61 -1.59 -5.82
N SER A 195 -26.86 -2.52 -6.42
CA SER A 195 -27.36 -3.44 -7.43
C SER A 195 -28.46 -4.34 -6.85
N ARG A 196 -28.21 -4.98 -5.69
CA ARG A 196 -29.22 -5.80 -4.99
C ARG A 196 -30.50 -5.02 -4.64
N LYS A 197 -30.37 -3.77 -4.17
CA LYS A 197 -31.53 -2.92 -3.90
C LYS A 197 -32.36 -2.65 -5.16
N LYS A 198 -31.71 -2.34 -6.29
CA LYS A 198 -32.42 -2.15 -7.58
C LYS A 198 -33.16 -3.40 -8.04
N PHE A 199 -32.59 -4.59 -7.85
CA PHE A 199 -33.27 -5.85 -8.16
C PHE A 199 -34.45 -6.14 -7.23
N SER A 200 -34.33 -5.86 -5.92
CA SER A 200 -35.42 -6.09 -4.97
C SER A 200 -36.61 -5.14 -5.19
N THR A 201 -36.36 -3.88 -5.54
CA THR A 201 -37.44 -2.92 -5.87
C THR A 201 -38.10 -3.26 -7.22
N ALA A 202 -37.34 -3.75 -8.20
CA ALA A 202 -37.90 -4.25 -9.45
C ALA A 202 -38.70 -5.56 -9.27
N ALA A 203 -38.28 -6.44 -8.35
CA ALA A 203 -38.99 -7.68 -8.04
C ALA A 203 -40.31 -7.45 -7.27
N HIS A 204 -40.35 -6.50 -6.33
CA HIS A 204 -41.59 -6.16 -5.62
C HIS A 204 -42.64 -5.44 -6.50
N GLY A 205 -42.23 -4.79 -7.59
CA GLY A 205 -43.15 -4.21 -8.58
C GLY A 205 -43.69 -5.20 -9.63
N LEU A 206 -43.26 -6.46 -9.60
CA LEU A 206 -43.62 -7.48 -10.59
C LEU A 206 -44.57 -8.57 -10.07
N HIS A 207 -45.04 -8.51 -8.82
CA HIS A 207 -46.06 -9.45 -8.33
C HIS A 207 -47.49 -9.14 -8.81
N SER A 208 -47.64 -8.40 -9.92
CA SER A 208 -48.95 -8.16 -10.51
C SER A 208 -49.00 -8.07 -12.05
N LYS A 209 -48.03 -8.61 -12.81
CA LYS A 209 -48.26 -9.08 -14.20
C LYS A 209 -47.19 -10.09 -14.66
N PRO A 210 -47.56 -11.22 -15.29
CA PRO A 210 -46.62 -12.16 -15.88
C PRO A 210 -46.27 -11.72 -17.30
N GLN A 211 -44.98 -11.55 -17.65
CA GLN A 211 -44.57 -11.57 -19.06
C GLN A 211 -43.03 -11.71 -19.21
N SER A 212 -42.60 -12.94 -19.52
CA SER A 212 -41.45 -13.37 -20.35
C SER A 212 -40.00 -12.84 -20.13
N PRO A 213 -38.98 -13.69 -20.36
CA PRO A 213 -37.57 -13.33 -20.21
C PRO A 213 -37.13 -12.37 -21.32
N MET A 214 -36.90 -11.10 -20.97
CA MET A 214 -36.35 -10.14 -21.92
C MET A 214 -34.82 -10.14 -21.85
N VAL A 215 -34.22 -10.98 -22.70
CA VAL A 215 -32.85 -10.79 -23.19
C VAL A 215 -32.83 -9.44 -23.91
N ARG A 216 -32.07 -8.46 -23.40
CA ARG A 216 -31.84 -7.23 -24.15
C ARG A 216 -30.72 -7.44 -25.17
N PRO A 217 -30.94 -7.14 -26.47
CA PRO A 217 -29.90 -7.22 -27.47
C PRO A 217 -28.93 -6.04 -27.34
N PHE A 218 -27.68 -6.32 -27.68
CA PHE A 218 -26.67 -5.31 -27.99
C PHE A 218 -27.05 -4.72 -29.36
N SER A 219 -27.49 -3.46 -29.39
CA SER A 219 -27.82 -2.77 -30.65
C SER A 219 -26.55 -2.08 -31.15
N ASN A 220 -25.87 -2.69 -32.11
CA ASN A 220 -24.88 -2.01 -32.93
C ASN A 220 -25.59 -1.47 -34.18
N SER A 221 -25.35 -0.20 -34.50
CA SER A 221 -25.70 0.37 -35.80
C SER A 221 -24.84 -0.32 -36.84
N ASP A 222 -25.46 -1.11 -37.71
CA ASP A 222 -25.23 -1.10 -39.17
C ASP A 222 -26.00 -2.28 -39.76
N GLY A 223 -26.96 -1.94 -40.63
CA GLY A 223 -27.81 -2.89 -41.31
C GLY A 223 -27.07 -3.57 -42.45
N HIS A 224 -26.92 -4.89 -42.37
CA HIS A 224 -26.83 -5.73 -43.55
C HIS A 224 -27.27 -7.16 -43.21
N ILE A 225 -28.25 -7.67 -43.96
CA ILE A 225 -28.76 -9.04 -43.85
C ILE A 225 -28.05 -9.91 -44.89
N SER A 226 -27.48 -11.04 -44.46
CA SER A 226 -27.64 -12.33 -45.14
C SER A 226 -27.29 -13.51 -44.23
N PRO A 227 -27.93 -14.67 -44.43
CA PRO A 227 -28.03 -15.75 -43.44
C PRO A 227 -27.00 -16.85 -43.70
N LEU A 228 -26.54 -17.58 -42.68
CA LEU A 228 -26.05 -18.95 -42.85
C LEU A 228 -25.89 -19.71 -41.53
N ALA A 229 -26.47 -20.93 -41.56
CA ALA A 229 -26.04 -22.15 -40.89
C ALA A 229 -26.19 -22.31 -39.37
N ARG A 230 -27.33 -22.92 -39.04
CA ARG A 230 -27.53 -23.95 -38.02
C ARG A 230 -26.54 -25.11 -38.18
N ALA A 231 -25.80 -25.46 -37.11
CA ALA A 231 -25.29 -26.78 -36.69
C ALA A 231 -24.13 -26.53 -35.68
N GLY A 232 -23.93 -27.22 -34.57
CA GLY A 232 -24.41 -28.54 -34.18
C GLY A 232 -24.30 -28.76 -32.66
N PHE A 233 -25.06 -29.78 -32.25
CA PHE A 233 -25.18 -30.36 -30.93
C PHE A 233 -23.99 -31.27 -30.62
N SER A 234 -23.40 -31.17 -29.42
CA SER A 234 -23.02 -32.31 -28.54
C SER A 234 -22.19 -31.77 -27.37
N SER A 235 -22.55 -31.92 -26.09
CA SER A 235 -22.74 -33.12 -25.23
C SER A 235 -21.57 -33.24 -24.24
N ILE A 236 -21.88 -33.51 -22.95
CA ILE A 236 -21.01 -34.09 -21.89
C ILE A 236 -19.98 -33.11 -21.26
N SER A 237 -19.76 -32.98 -19.94
CA SER A 237 -19.94 -33.89 -18.79
C SER A 237 -20.12 -33.13 -17.46
N ARG A 238 -20.58 -33.85 -16.44
CA ARG A 238 -20.83 -33.45 -15.04
C ARG A 238 -19.53 -33.29 -14.22
N GLY A 239 -19.61 -32.47 -13.17
CA GLY A 239 -18.69 -32.39 -12.03
C GLY A 239 -18.56 -30.93 -11.59
N GLY A 240 -18.99 -30.45 -10.42
CA GLY A 240 -19.02 -31.02 -9.08
C GLY A 240 -18.44 -29.94 -8.15
N CYS A 241 -19.29 -29.17 -7.47
CA CYS A 241 -18.88 -28.12 -6.53
C CYS A 241 -18.49 -28.72 -5.17
N PRO A 242 -17.39 -28.29 -4.53
CA PRO A 242 -17.17 -28.58 -3.11
C PRO A 242 -17.82 -27.49 -2.23
N CYS A 243 -18.79 -27.90 -1.41
CA CYS A 243 -19.31 -27.13 -0.28
C CYS A 243 -18.30 -27.13 0.87
N VAL A 244 -17.78 -25.97 1.25
CA VAL A 244 -17.00 -25.79 2.49
C VAL A 244 -17.96 -25.45 3.63
N ARG A 245 -18.10 -26.39 4.58
CA ARG A 245 -18.91 -26.29 5.79
C ARG A 245 -18.05 -25.72 6.93
N TYR A 246 -18.36 -24.50 7.40
CA TYR A 246 -17.77 -23.91 8.60
C TYR A 246 -18.49 -24.47 9.85
N THR A 247 -17.75 -25.07 10.78
CA THR A 247 -18.26 -25.48 12.09
C THR A 247 -18.22 -24.30 13.06
N ASN A 248 -19.38 -23.81 13.48
CA ASN A 248 -19.55 -22.96 14.66
C ASN A 248 -19.43 -23.84 15.93
N LYS A 249 -18.51 -23.49 16.83
CA LYS A 249 -18.44 -24.08 18.17
C LYS A 249 -18.97 -23.03 19.17
N CYS A 250 -20.17 -23.27 19.68
CA CYS A 250 -20.76 -22.52 20.78
C CYS A 250 -20.07 -22.93 22.09
N ILE A 251 -19.65 -21.95 22.88
CA ILE A 251 -19.21 -22.14 24.27
C ILE A 251 -20.46 -22.04 25.15
N SER A 252 -20.75 -23.12 25.88
CA SER A 252 -21.79 -23.19 26.90
C SER A 252 -21.23 -22.72 28.23
N CYS A 253 -21.97 -21.84 28.92
CA CYS A 253 -21.84 -21.59 30.35
C CYS A 253 -22.10 -22.89 31.13
N ASN A 254 -21.30 -23.13 32.15
CA ASN A 254 -21.74 -23.56 33.48
C ASN A 254 -20.71 -23.07 34.51
#